data_AF-A0A520HIV6-F1
#
_entry.id   AF-A0A520HIV6-F1
#
_cell.length_a   1.000
_cell.length_b   1.000
_cell.length_c   1.000
_cell.angle_alpha   90.00
_cell.angle_beta   90.00
_cell.angle_gamma   90.00
#
_symmetry.space_group_name_H-M   'P 1'
#
loop_
_entity.id
_entity.type
_entity.pdbx_description
1 polymer ?
#
loop_
_entity_poly.entity_id
_entity_poly.type
_entity_poly.pdbx_seq_one_letter_code
_entity_poly.pdbx_strand_id
1 'polypeptide(L)'
;TNTMGWSATTGTVNPWVYQRISETYMLDAAMRERLATLNPKASARVAHRLIEASDRQFWAPDAATLAALHAASDELEDRLEGVTAVAA
;
A
#
# COMPACT_ATOMS: atom_id res chain seq x y z
N THR A 1 2.66 1.19 -10.17
CA THR A 1 1.48 1.01 -11.07
C THR A 1 1.70 -0.04 -12.14
N ASN A 2 2.81 -0.02 -12.90
CA ASN A 2 3.02 -0.95 -14.02
C ASN A 2 2.93 -2.44 -13.65
N THR A 3 3.41 -2.84 -12.47
CA THR A 3 3.28 -4.22 -11.97
C THR A 3 1.83 -4.71 -11.99
N MET A 4 0.88 -3.90 -11.50
CA MET A 4 -0.54 -4.26 -11.56
C MET A 4 -1.06 -4.30 -13.00
N GLY A 5 -0.57 -3.42 -13.87
CA GLY A 5 -0.86 -3.46 -15.30
C GLY A 5 -0.48 -4.80 -15.94
N TRP A 6 0.69 -5.35 -15.61
CA TRP A 6 1.10 -6.69 -16.06
C TRP A 6 0.19 -7.78 -15.53
N SER A 7 -0.20 -7.74 -14.25
CA SER A 7 -1.18 -8.71 -13.73
C SER A 7 -2.51 -8.66 -14.49
N ALA A 8 -2.97 -7.45 -14.85
CA ALA A 8 -4.22 -7.27 -15.56
C ALA A 8 -4.18 -7.75 -17.03
N THR A 9 -3.02 -7.70 -17.70
CA THR A 9 -2.92 -8.04 -19.12
C THR A 9 -2.33 -9.41 -19.40
N THR A 10 -1.42 -9.89 -18.54
CA THR A 10 -0.72 -11.18 -18.73
C THR A 10 -0.96 -12.17 -17.60
N GLY A 11 -1.32 -11.70 -16.39
CA GLY A 11 -1.48 -12.57 -15.22
C GLY A 11 -0.19 -13.24 -14.74
N THR A 12 0.98 -12.74 -15.15
CA THR A 12 2.29 -13.40 -14.92
C THR A 12 3.07 -12.84 -13.73
N VAL A 13 2.53 -11.85 -13.02
CA VAL A 13 3.21 -11.31 -11.83
C VAL A 13 3.01 -12.28 -10.68
N ASN A 14 4.12 -12.74 -10.12
CA ASN A 14 4.08 -13.65 -8.99
C ASN A 14 3.62 -12.95 -7.69
N PRO A 15 2.83 -13.62 -6.83
CA PRO A 15 2.33 -13.05 -5.56
C PRO A 15 3.41 -12.45 -4.66
N TRP A 16 4.60 -13.06 -4.61
CA TRP A 16 5.71 -12.59 -3.77
C TRP A 16 6.16 -11.16 -4.12
N VAL A 17 5.96 -10.71 -5.35
CA VAL A 17 6.31 -9.35 -5.78
C VAL A 17 5.49 -8.33 -5.00
N TYR A 18 4.18 -8.56 -4.89
CA TYR A 18 3.29 -7.71 -4.09
C TYR A 18 3.61 -7.80 -2.60
N GLN A 19 3.85 -9.02 -2.09
CA GLN A 19 4.26 -9.23 -0.70
C GLN A 19 5.49 -8.38 -0.35
N ARG A 20 6.55 -8.43 -1.18
CA ARG A 20 7.80 -7.68 -0.92
C ARG A 20 7.63 -6.18 -1.04
N ILE A 21 6.82 -5.69 -1.97
CA ILE A 21 6.49 -4.25 -2.07
C ILE A 21 5.76 -3.79 -0.80
N SER A 22 4.77 -4.57 -0.34
CA SER A 22 4.02 -4.28 0.88
C SER A 22 4.94 -4.23 2.10
N GLU A 23 5.72 -5.29 2.34
CA GLU A 23 6.66 -5.37 3.46
C GLU A 23 7.65 -4.22 3.47
N THR A 24 8.29 -3.95 2.32
CA THR A 24 9.38 -2.99 2.23
C THR A 24 8.92 -1.55 2.37
N TYR A 25 7.81 -1.18 1.72
CA TYR A 25 7.45 0.23 1.56
C TYR A 25 6.29 0.66 2.45
N MET A 26 5.37 -0.24 2.77
CA MET A 26 4.16 0.09 3.53
C MET A 26 4.20 -0.46 4.95
N LEU A 27 4.70 -1.68 5.18
CA LEU A 27 4.64 -2.31 6.50
C LEU A 27 5.88 -2.02 7.37
N ASP A 28 7.02 -1.69 6.76
CA ASP A 28 8.13 -1.05 7.46
C ASP A 28 7.78 0.40 7.80
N ALA A 29 7.61 0.69 9.10
CA ALA A 29 7.20 2.00 9.58
C ALA A 29 8.22 3.11 9.25
N ALA A 30 9.52 2.82 9.31
CA ALA A 30 10.55 3.81 9.03
C ALA A 30 10.60 4.15 7.53
N MET A 31 10.42 3.14 6.67
CA MET A 31 10.31 3.37 5.23
C MET A 31 9.03 4.11 4.88
N ARG A 32 7.88 3.70 5.45
CA ARG A 32 6.60 4.37 5.23
C ARG A 32 6.66 5.84 5.60
N GLU A 33 7.21 6.15 6.77
CA GLU A 33 7.38 7.54 7.24
C GLU A 33 8.28 8.34 6.30
N ARG A 34 9.41 7.76 5.89
CA ARG A 34 10.32 8.40 4.93
C ARG A 34 9.61 8.73 3.62
N LEU A 35 8.87 7.78 3.05
CA LEU A 35 8.14 8.00 1.80
C LEU A 35 7.03 9.04 1.96
N ALA A 36 6.27 8.96 3.04
CA ALA A 36 5.19 9.90 3.36
C ALA A 36 5.68 11.34 3.54
N THR A 37 6.84 11.53 4.19
CA THR A 37 7.50 12.84 4.30
C THR A 37 7.95 13.37 2.94
N LEU A 38 8.51 12.51 2.07
CA LEU A 38 8.99 12.94 0.75
C LEU A 38 7.85 13.25 -0.22
N ASN A 39 6.80 12.44 -0.23
CA ASN A 39 5.65 12.62 -1.11
C ASN A 39 4.41 11.86 -0.57
N PRO A 40 3.55 12.50 0.24
CA PRO A 40 2.40 11.83 0.86
C PRO A 40 1.40 11.30 -0.18
N LYS A 41 1.15 12.08 -1.25
CA LYS A 41 0.25 11.68 -2.35
C LYS A 41 0.73 10.45 -3.11
N ALA A 42 2.04 10.31 -3.29
CA ALA A 42 2.61 9.12 -3.93
C ALA A 42 2.55 7.90 -3.00
N SER A 43 2.82 8.08 -1.72
CA SER A 43 2.73 7.02 -0.70
C SER A 43 1.32 6.45 -0.60
N ALA A 44 0.30 7.31 -0.44
CA ALA A 44 -1.11 6.88 -0.42
C ALA A 44 -1.47 6.07 -1.68
N ARG A 45 -1.01 6.53 -2.86
CA ARG A 45 -1.21 5.81 -4.11
C ARG A 45 -0.56 4.42 -4.12
N VAL A 46 0.58 4.21 -3.46
CA VAL A 46 1.20 2.87 -3.38
C VAL A 46 0.31 1.93 -2.54
N ALA A 47 -0.14 2.38 -1.37
CA ALA A 47 -1.06 1.61 -0.53
C ALA A 47 -2.34 1.23 -1.30
N HIS A 48 -2.99 2.20 -1.95
CA HIS A 48 -4.18 1.95 -2.76
C HIS A 48 -3.96 0.94 -3.89
N ARG A 49 -2.79 0.92 -4.51
CA ARG A 49 -2.51 -0.06 -5.59
C ARG A 49 -2.24 -1.47 -5.08
N LEU A 50 -1.74 -1.61 -3.85
CA LEU A 50 -1.58 -2.92 -3.22
C LEU A 50 -2.92 -3.49 -2.78
N ILE A 51 -3.79 -2.64 -2.23
CA ILE A 51 -5.17 -3.00 -1.90
C ILE A 51 -5.94 -3.35 -3.18
N GLU A 52 -5.86 -2.54 -4.25
CA GLU A 52 -6.49 -2.85 -5.54
C GLU A 52 -6.00 -4.20 -6.12
N ALA A 53 -4.72 -4.53 -5.94
CA ALA A 53 -4.20 -5.83 -6.38
C ALA A 53 -4.85 -7.00 -5.62
N SER A 54 -5.20 -6.80 -4.35
CA SER A 54 -5.98 -7.75 -3.54
C SER A 54 -7.43 -7.83 -4.02
N ASP A 55 -8.11 -6.69 -4.14
CA ASP A 55 -9.52 -6.60 -4.55
C ASP A 55 -9.77 -7.22 -5.94
N ARG A 56 -8.80 -7.06 -6.84
CA ARG A 56 -8.84 -7.61 -8.20
C ARG A 56 -8.27 -9.02 -8.32
N GLN A 57 -7.96 -9.66 -7.20
CA GLN A 57 -7.46 -11.03 -7.11
C GLN A 57 -6.14 -11.27 -7.87
N PHE A 58 -5.34 -10.23 -8.07
CA PHE A 58 -3.97 -10.37 -8.60
C PHE A 58 -2.98 -10.85 -7.53
N TRP A 59 -3.36 -10.67 -6.27
CA TRP A 59 -2.64 -11.13 -5.09
C TRP A 59 -3.65 -11.45 -3.99
N ALA A 60 -3.36 -12.45 -3.15
CA ALA A 60 -4.18 -12.82 -2.00
C ALA A 60 -3.29 -12.84 -0.75
N PRO A 61 -3.06 -11.68 -0.09
CA PRO A 61 -2.36 -11.64 1.20
C PRO A 61 -3.13 -12.39 2.29
N ASP A 62 -2.44 -12.73 3.38
CA ASP A 62 -3.13 -13.13 4.60
C ASP A 62 -3.90 -11.95 5.22
N ALA A 63 -4.85 -12.28 6.09
CA ALA A 63 -5.74 -11.29 6.71
C ALA A 63 -4.97 -10.24 7.53
N ALA A 64 -3.87 -10.62 8.16
CA ALA A 64 -3.05 -9.71 8.95
C ALA A 64 -2.34 -8.68 8.07
N THR A 65 -1.76 -9.13 6.97
CA THR A 65 -1.11 -8.29 5.95
C THR A 65 -2.11 -7.33 5.32
N LEU A 66 -3.30 -7.80 4.96
CA LEU A 66 -4.34 -6.95 4.38
C LEU A 66 -4.83 -5.90 5.39
N ALA A 67 -5.08 -6.28 6.63
CA ALA A 67 -5.47 -5.35 7.69
C ALA A 67 -4.39 -4.29 7.94
N ALA A 68 -3.11 -4.67 7.95
CA ALA A 68 -2.00 -3.74 8.11
C ALA A 68 -1.85 -2.77 6.92
N LEU A 69 -2.14 -3.24 5.69
CA LEU A 69 -2.18 -2.36 4.51
C LEU A 69 -3.32 -1.35 4.58
N HIS A 70 -4.51 -1.75 5.05
CA HIS A 70 -5.62 -0.81 5.27
C HIS A 70 -5.25 0.25 6.31
N ALA A 71 -4.72 -0.16 7.47
CA ALA A 71 -4.29 0.78 8.50
C ALA A 71 -3.20 1.76 8.00
N ALA A 72 -2.23 1.28 7.22
CA ALA A 72 -1.23 2.14 6.60
C ALA A 72 -1.85 3.09 5.55
N SER A 73 -2.87 2.65 4.83
CA SER A 73 -3.61 3.47 3.87
C SER A 73 -4.36 4.61 4.57
N ASP A 74 -5.09 4.29 5.64
CA ASP A 74 -5.86 5.26 6.42
C ASP A 74 -4.94 6.34 7.02
N GLU A 75 -3.80 5.95 7.60
CA GLU A 75 -2.79 6.89 8.12
C GLU A 75 -2.26 7.85 7.03
N LEU A 76 -2.06 7.33 5.81
CA LEU A 76 -1.56 8.12 4.68
C LEU A 76 -2.64 9.06 4.11
N GLU A 77 -3.91 8.63 4.11
CA GLU A 77 -5.06 9.45 3.71
C GLU A 77 -5.28 10.58 4.73
N ASP A 78 -5.32 10.29 6.03
CA ASP A 78 -5.42 11.29 7.11
C ASP A 78 -4.36 12.38 6.95
N ARG A 79 -3.11 11.98 6.70
CA ARG A 79 -1.99 12.90 6.47
C ARG A 79 -2.17 13.72 5.18
N LEU A 80 -2.69 13.11 4.12
CA LEU A 80 -2.93 13.78 2.84
C LEU A 80 -4.06 14.81 2.94
N GLU A 81 -5.09 14.51 3.72
CA GLU A 81 -6.25 15.38 3.96
C GLU A 81 -5.97 16.45 5.02
N GLY A 82 -4.86 16.33 5.76
CA GLY A 82 -4.50 17.26 6.84
C GLY A 82 -5.30 17.01 8.12
N VAL A 83 -5.90 15.85 8.26
CA VAL A 83 -6.53 15.37 9.50
C VAL A 83 -5.41 14.80 10.37
N THR A 84 -4.68 15.67 11.06
CA THR A 84 -3.93 15.19 12.22
C THR A 84 -4.97 14.84 13.28
N ALA A 85 -5.03 13.57 13.71
CA ALA A 85 -5.79 13.20 14.89
C ALA A 85 -5.42 14.21 15.99
N VAL A 86 -6.39 15.05 16.36
CA VAL A 86 -6.21 15.96 17.48
C VAL A 86 -5.95 15.04 18.67
N ALA A 87 -4.70 14.98 19.11
CA ALA A 87 -4.32 14.25 20.31
C ALA A 87 -5.17 14.82 21.45
N ALA A 88 -6.09 14.01 21.96
CA ALA A 88 -6.83 14.24 23.20
C ALA A 88 -6.01 13.74 24.39
#